data_AF-A0A0D6L5P7-F1
#
_entry.id   AF-A0A0D6L5P7-F1
#
_cell.length_a   1.000
_cell.length_b   1.000
_cell.length_c   1.000
_cell.angle_alpha   90.00
_cell.angle_beta   90.00
_cell.angle_gamma   90.00
#
_symmetry.space_group_name_H-M   'P 1'
#
loop_
_entity.id
_entity.type
_entity.pdbx_description
1 polymer ?
#
loop_
_entity_poly.entity_id
_entity_poly.type
_entity_poly.pdbx_seq_one_letter_code
_entity_poly.pdbx_strand_id
1 'polypeptide(L)'
;MESDGRIHLEGDSAQQRLDSVMTVAKRNPHLKTLFAIGGWENSQYFSLLTADHPRRTILINRIVAALNKYGFDGVDLDWEYPVTGGSVEGTPADRRNYVHLMRELRNKLRELEEQSGRQSGYLISFAGAAGHWVLKPGYDLAQLVKYVDFVNVMSYDYFGAWQSKWGAFTGPPAPLHFATPKSRTGKSEKESKKTNRFSGRMNVHATMKYYSCQIKATNKLNMGVPFYGRYWHNVGDAADPNDEMWRTAEASDGHTKFEGGDVPWRQLHQRFDVSRAKFHQGAKSPYIWLAENKTFVGFENPESLAYKDELCIRKGRAKGMVYKCSPLNEQRWWTYDDGEEHCECVGCVDFSKTRDFMYKPTEWWTYAENPENAAAGLKPNVFHPEKSRNAIHQAKRIVAVAPAIAVLDPATANA
;
A
#
# COMPACT_ATOMS: atom_id res chain seq x y z
N MET A 1 -8.43 18.76 -4.24
CA MET A 1 -9.38 19.21 -3.19
C MET A 1 -9.18 20.71 -3.02
N GLU A 2 -10.21 21.46 -2.63
CA GLU A 2 -10.11 22.92 -2.43
C GLU A 2 -9.99 23.34 -0.96
N SER A 3 -9.48 24.56 -0.73
CA SER A 3 -9.34 25.18 0.60
C SER A 3 -10.66 25.42 1.33
N ASP A 4 -11.78 25.50 0.60
CA ASP A 4 -13.16 25.57 1.12
C ASP A 4 -13.84 24.19 1.23
N GLY A 5 -13.06 23.12 1.09
CA GLY A 5 -13.52 21.74 1.14
C GLY A 5 -14.27 21.26 -0.11
N ARG A 6 -14.41 22.05 -1.18
CA ARG A 6 -14.97 21.53 -2.44
C ARG A 6 -14.13 20.36 -2.96
N ILE A 7 -14.85 19.30 -3.32
CA ILE A 7 -14.34 18.12 -4.01
C ILE A 7 -14.92 18.19 -5.42
N HIS A 8 -14.05 18.12 -6.42
CA HIS A 8 -14.41 18.19 -7.84
C HIS A 8 -13.56 17.18 -8.63
N LEU A 9 -13.92 16.94 -9.90
CA LEU A 9 -13.18 16.08 -10.80
C LEU A 9 -12.31 16.92 -11.74
N GLU A 10 -11.13 16.41 -12.07
CA GLU A 10 -10.16 17.05 -12.97
C GLU A 10 -10.61 16.93 -14.45
N GLY A 11 -11.66 17.69 -14.78
CA GLY A 11 -12.23 17.80 -16.12
C GLY A 11 -12.96 16.55 -16.64
N ASP A 12 -13.39 16.62 -17.90
CA ASP A 12 -14.26 15.63 -18.53
C ASP A 12 -13.62 14.23 -18.59
N SER A 13 -12.29 14.15 -18.71
CA SER A 13 -11.55 12.89 -18.71
C SER A 13 -11.69 12.14 -17.36
N ALA A 14 -11.73 12.86 -16.24
CA ALA A 14 -11.99 12.27 -14.93
C ALA A 14 -13.46 11.84 -14.76
N GLN A 15 -14.41 12.59 -15.32
CA GLN A 15 -15.83 12.22 -15.35
C GLN A 15 -16.05 10.96 -16.21
N GLN A 16 -15.44 10.86 -17.40
CA GLN A 16 -15.51 9.67 -18.26
C GLN A 16 -14.93 8.42 -17.58
N ARG A 17 -13.79 8.54 -16.86
CA ARG A 17 -13.25 7.45 -16.03
C ARG A 17 -14.21 7.02 -14.92
N LEU A 18 -14.87 7.97 -14.26
CA LEU A 18 -15.85 7.69 -13.21
C LEU A 18 -17.09 6.97 -13.77
N ASP A 19 -17.69 7.49 -14.85
CA ASP A 19 -18.88 6.89 -15.47
C ASP A 19 -18.62 5.47 -15.98
N SER A 20 -17.39 5.24 -16.46
CA SER A 20 -16.89 3.91 -16.82
C SER A 20 -16.85 2.95 -15.63
N VAL A 21 -16.24 3.37 -14.52
CA VAL A 21 -16.13 2.56 -13.28
C VAL A 21 -17.52 2.27 -12.69
N MET A 22 -18.40 3.27 -12.63
CA MET A 22 -19.76 3.07 -12.12
C MET A 22 -20.62 2.21 -13.07
N THR A 23 -20.32 2.19 -14.38
CA THR A 23 -20.95 1.26 -15.33
C THR A 23 -20.51 -0.20 -15.09
N VAL A 24 -19.24 -0.43 -14.74
CA VAL A 24 -18.76 -1.76 -14.32
C VAL A 24 -19.37 -2.17 -12.97
N ALA A 25 -19.44 -1.25 -12.00
CA ALA A 25 -20.05 -1.51 -10.69
C ALA A 25 -21.52 -1.93 -10.80
N LYS A 26 -22.32 -1.24 -11.64
CA LYS A 26 -23.73 -1.60 -11.91
C LYS A 26 -23.92 -3.02 -12.47
N ARG A 27 -22.90 -3.60 -13.12
CA ARG A 27 -22.91 -4.98 -13.63
C ARG A 27 -22.45 -6.03 -12.61
N ASN A 28 -21.85 -5.60 -11.49
CA ASN A 28 -21.19 -6.45 -10.51
C ASN A 28 -21.70 -6.11 -9.10
N PRO A 29 -22.86 -6.64 -8.65
CA PRO A 29 -23.54 -6.18 -7.42
C PRO A 29 -22.73 -6.40 -6.11
N HIS A 30 -21.67 -7.21 -6.14
CA HIS A 30 -20.74 -7.43 -5.03
C HIS A 30 -19.57 -6.43 -5.00
N LEU A 31 -19.30 -5.73 -6.11
CA LEU A 31 -18.20 -4.77 -6.23
C LEU A 31 -18.49 -3.51 -5.42
N LYS A 32 -17.73 -3.27 -4.36
CA LYS A 32 -17.79 -2.01 -3.60
C LYS A 32 -16.88 -0.94 -4.18
N THR A 33 -17.45 0.25 -4.34
CA THR A 33 -16.79 1.42 -4.93
C THR A 33 -16.53 2.49 -3.88
N LEU A 34 -15.27 2.90 -3.73
CA LEU A 34 -14.87 4.02 -2.89
C LEU A 34 -14.18 5.06 -3.77
N PHE A 35 -14.36 6.34 -3.44
CA PHE A 35 -13.53 7.41 -3.98
C PHE A 35 -12.46 7.82 -2.96
N ALA A 36 -11.24 8.07 -3.45
CA ALA A 36 -10.18 8.63 -2.62
C ALA A 36 -10.28 10.16 -2.59
N ILE A 37 -9.90 10.75 -1.46
CA ILE A 37 -9.66 12.20 -1.33
C ILE A 37 -8.22 12.37 -0.86
N GLY A 38 -7.45 13.17 -1.58
CA GLY A 38 -6.04 13.41 -1.28
C GLY A 38 -5.12 12.73 -2.29
N GLY A 39 -4.14 12.00 -1.79
CA GLY A 39 -2.93 11.61 -2.49
C GLY A 39 -1.88 12.73 -2.45
N TRP A 40 -0.66 12.40 -2.83
CA TRP A 40 0.54 13.23 -2.75
C TRP A 40 0.34 14.71 -3.13
N GLU A 41 -0.19 15.01 -4.32
CA GLU A 41 -0.37 16.39 -4.82
C GLU A 41 -1.67 17.08 -4.35
N ASN A 42 -2.58 16.35 -3.69
CA ASN A 42 -3.95 16.78 -3.40
C ASN A 42 -4.28 16.82 -1.88
N SER A 43 -3.25 16.70 -1.04
CA SER A 43 -3.35 16.65 0.44
C SER A 43 -3.19 18.00 1.15
N GLN A 44 -2.82 19.06 0.42
CA GLN A 44 -2.41 20.37 0.95
C GLN A 44 -3.43 21.07 1.87
N TYR A 45 -4.72 20.76 1.74
CA TYR A 45 -5.78 21.37 2.55
C TYR A 45 -6.27 20.54 3.74
N PHE A 46 -5.75 19.32 3.98
CA PHE A 46 -6.22 18.49 5.10
C PHE A 46 -5.93 19.10 6.48
N SER A 47 -4.72 19.64 6.71
CA SER A 47 -4.41 20.27 8.01
C SER A 47 -5.36 21.45 8.31
N LEU A 48 -5.61 22.30 7.31
CA LEU A 48 -6.61 23.37 7.38
C LEU A 48 -8.01 22.82 7.66
N LEU A 49 -8.52 21.90 6.83
CA LEU A 49 -9.90 21.42 6.90
C LEU A 49 -10.17 20.52 8.12
N THR A 50 -9.14 19.99 8.79
CA THR A 50 -9.30 19.20 10.01
C THR A 50 -9.14 19.98 11.31
N ALA A 51 -8.61 21.21 11.25
CA ALA A 51 -8.19 22.01 12.42
C ALA A 51 -9.25 22.15 13.54
N ASP A 52 -10.53 22.28 13.17
CA ASP A 52 -11.64 22.49 14.11
C ASP A 52 -12.95 21.86 13.61
N HIS A 53 -13.95 21.81 14.49
CA HIS A 53 -15.24 21.18 14.21
C HIS A 53 -16.00 21.84 13.04
N PRO A 54 -16.17 23.18 12.96
CA PRO A 54 -16.74 23.84 11.78
C PRO A 54 -16.06 23.45 10.46
N ARG A 55 -14.72 23.47 10.39
CA ARG A 55 -13.97 23.10 9.18
C ARG A 55 -14.14 21.62 8.82
N ARG A 56 -14.13 20.72 9.82
CA ARG A 56 -14.44 19.29 9.61
C ARG A 56 -15.86 19.05 9.13
N THR A 57 -16.85 19.77 9.67
CA THR A 57 -18.24 19.71 9.21
C THR A 57 -18.35 20.08 7.73
N ILE A 58 -17.59 21.08 7.25
CA ILE A 58 -17.55 21.43 5.81
C ILE A 58 -17.03 20.26 4.98
N LEU A 59 -15.88 19.68 5.32
CA LEU A 59 -15.30 18.55 4.58
C LEU A 59 -16.20 17.30 4.63
N ILE A 60 -16.78 16.98 5.79
CA ILE A 60 -17.72 15.85 5.95
C ILE A 60 -18.98 16.03 5.10
N ASN A 61 -19.56 17.22 5.06
CA ASN A 61 -20.73 17.49 4.21
C ASN A 61 -20.39 17.40 2.72
N ARG A 62 -19.15 17.71 2.31
CA ARG A 62 -18.65 17.56 0.94
C ARG A 62 -18.40 16.10 0.57
N ILE A 63 -17.92 15.29 1.51
CA ILE A 63 -17.84 13.82 1.38
C ILE A 63 -19.24 13.23 1.16
N VAL A 64 -20.22 13.59 2.01
CA VAL A 64 -21.62 13.14 1.88
C VAL A 64 -22.24 13.56 0.55
N ALA A 65 -21.97 14.78 0.08
CA ALA A 65 -22.43 15.24 -1.22
C ALA A 65 -21.84 14.40 -2.38
N ALA A 66 -20.56 13.99 -2.30
CA ALA A 66 -19.94 13.14 -3.31
C ALA A 66 -20.47 11.69 -3.27
N LEU A 67 -20.64 11.10 -2.08
CA LEU A 67 -21.29 9.79 -1.90
C LEU A 67 -22.68 9.78 -2.58
N ASN A 68 -23.50 10.77 -2.27
CA ASN A 68 -24.87 10.86 -2.78
C ASN A 68 -24.94 11.22 -4.27
N LYS A 69 -24.05 12.08 -4.79
CA LYS A 69 -24.06 12.48 -6.22
C LYS A 69 -23.68 11.32 -7.14
N TYR A 70 -22.69 10.52 -6.75
CA TYR A 70 -22.10 9.50 -7.64
C TYR A 70 -22.51 8.06 -7.29
N GLY A 71 -23.10 7.83 -6.11
CA GLY A 71 -23.59 6.51 -5.69
C GLY A 71 -22.51 5.56 -5.15
N PHE A 72 -21.41 6.11 -4.64
CA PHE A 72 -20.33 5.32 -4.04
C PHE A 72 -20.77 4.59 -2.76
N ASP A 73 -20.12 3.46 -2.47
CA ASP A 73 -20.28 2.72 -1.22
C ASP A 73 -19.45 3.28 -0.06
N GLY A 74 -18.53 4.20 -0.31
CA GLY A 74 -17.65 4.73 0.73
C GLY A 74 -16.59 5.71 0.26
N VAL A 75 -15.67 6.04 1.16
CA VAL A 75 -14.60 7.03 0.96
C VAL A 75 -13.27 6.52 1.53
N ASP A 76 -12.19 6.77 0.82
CA ASP A 76 -10.81 6.56 1.29
C ASP A 76 -10.16 7.92 1.55
N LEU A 77 -9.54 8.09 2.73
CA LEU A 77 -8.84 9.31 3.10
C LEU A 77 -7.34 9.12 2.91
N ASP A 78 -6.83 9.69 1.83
CA ASP A 78 -5.45 9.58 1.40
C ASP A 78 -4.68 10.87 1.79
N TRP A 79 -4.54 11.11 3.09
CA TRP A 79 -3.78 12.27 3.58
C TRP A 79 -2.28 11.93 3.54
N GLU A 80 -1.56 12.56 2.61
CA GLU A 80 -0.11 12.49 2.45
C GLU A 80 0.59 13.81 2.87
N TYR A 81 1.00 14.01 4.12
CA TYR A 81 0.76 13.22 5.33
C TYR A 81 0.37 14.13 6.51
N PRO A 82 -0.32 13.61 7.55
CA PRO A 82 -0.53 14.36 8.78
C PRO A 82 0.80 14.71 9.45
N VAL A 83 0.94 15.94 9.94
CA VAL A 83 2.15 16.50 10.59
C VAL A 83 3.34 16.72 9.66
N THR A 84 3.88 15.70 8.95
CA THR A 84 5.19 15.82 8.27
C THR A 84 5.43 14.76 7.19
N GLY A 85 6.26 15.10 6.19
CA GLY A 85 6.80 14.22 5.16
C GLY A 85 6.02 14.13 3.85
N GLY A 86 4.95 14.92 3.69
CA GLY A 86 4.17 15.02 2.47
C GLY A 86 4.72 16.06 1.48
N SER A 87 3.95 16.36 0.43
CA SER A 87 4.21 17.50 -0.46
C SER A 87 4.13 18.86 0.25
N VAL A 88 3.36 18.93 1.34
CA VAL A 88 3.21 20.08 2.23
C VAL A 88 3.32 19.62 3.69
N GLU A 89 4.14 20.29 4.49
CA GLU A 89 4.25 20.02 5.94
C GLU A 89 2.97 20.44 6.69
N GLY A 90 2.61 19.67 7.71
CA GLY A 90 1.43 19.88 8.53
C GLY A 90 1.73 20.53 9.88
N THR A 91 0.88 20.24 10.87
CA THR A 91 1.05 20.70 12.26
C THR A 91 1.02 19.52 13.24
N PRO A 92 1.67 19.60 14.41
CA PRO A 92 1.55 18.57 15.46
C PRO A 92 0.11 18.34 15.98
N ALA A 93 -0.84 19.25 15.69
CA ALA A 93 -2.25 19.05 16.02
C ALA A 93 -2.95 18.06 15.08
N ASP A 94 -2.47 17.92 13.84
CA ASP A 94 -3.04 17.10 12.77
C ASP A 94 -3.32 15.67 13.23
N ARG A 95 -2.39 15.07 13.99
CA ARG A 95 -2.54 13.72 14.57
C ARG A 95 -3.85 13.52 15.35
N ARG A 96 -4.27 14.53 16.12
CA ARG A 96 -5.54 14.51 16.88
C ARG A 96 -6.71 14.94 16.00
N ASN A 97 -6.50 15.94 15.17
CA ASN A 97 -7.51 16.46 14.24
C ASN A 97 -7.98 15.40 13.24
N TYR A 98 -7.10 14.49 12.80
CA TYR A 98 -7.43 13.38 11.92
C TYR A 98 -8.31 12.32 12.62
N VAL A 99 -8.04 12.03 13.90
CA VAL A 99 -8.92 11.19 14.73
C VAL A 99 -10.29 11.83 14.92
N HIS A 100 -10.34 13.16 15.11
CA HIS A 100 -11.60 13.89 15.19
C HIS A 100 -12.38 13.85 13.87
N LEU A 101 -11.73 14.04 12.71
CA LEU A 101 -12.34 13.88 11.39
C LEU A 101 -12.92 12.48 11.21
N MET A 102 -12.13 11.43 11.47
CA MET A 102 -12.57 10.04 11.28
C MET A 102 -13.76 9.66 12.16
N ARG A 103 -13.78 10.13 13.42
CA ARG A 103 -14.91 9.95 14.34
C ARG A 103 -16.16 10.67 13.85
N GLU A 104 -16.03 11.96 13.53
CA GLU A 104 -17.15 12.82 13.14
C GLU A 104 -17.72 12.39 11.78
N LEU A 105 -16.87 11.94 10.84
CA LEU A 105 -17.27 11.32 9.59
C LEU A 105 -18.03 10.00 9.82
N ARG A 106 -17.51 9.07 10.62
CA ARG A 106 -18.19 7.80 10.91
C ARG A 106 -19.56 8.01 11.55
N ASN A 107 -19.68 8.96 12.48
CA ASN A 107 -20.97 9.32 13.05
C ASN A 107 -21.92 9.85 11.96
N LYS A 108 -21.44 10.76 11.09
CA LYS A 108 -22.30 11.35 10.05
C LYS A 108 -22.74 10.35 8.97
N LEU A 109 -21.92 9.35 8.65
CA LEU A 109 -22.32 8.29 7.71
C LEU A 109 -23.36 7.34 8.35
N ARG A 110 -23.29 7.07 9.66
CA ARG A 110 -24.34 6.32 10.36
C ARG A 110 -25.68 7.06 10.42
N GLU A 111 -25.67 8.36 10.70
CA GLU A 111 -26.88 9.20 10.60
C GLU A 111 -27.51 9.09 9.19
N LEU A 112 -26.68 9.10 8.15
CA LEU A 112 -27.12 8.99 6.76
C LEU A 112 -27.64 7.58 6.42
N GLU A 113 -27.03 6.53 6.95
CA GLU A 113 -27.47 5.13 6.84
C GLU A 113 -28.87 4.96 7.44
N GLU A 114 -29.08 5.45 8.66
CA GLU A 114 -30.35 5.44 9.38
C GLU A 114 -31.43 6.25 8.63
N GLN A 115 -31.11 7.49 8.23
CA GLN A 115 -32.04 8.39 7.53
C GLN A 115 -32.46 7.89 6.14
N SER A 116 -31.63 7.08 5.47
CA SER A 116 -31.91 6.51 4.15
C SER A 116 -32.38 5.06 4.17
N GLY A 117 -32.45 4.43 5.35
CA GLY A 117 -32.78 3.00 5.49
C GLY A 117 -31.75 2.06 4.82
N ARG A 118 -30.50 2.52 4.64
CA ARG A 118 -29.48 1.85 3.82
C ARG A 118 -28.99 0.57 4.52
N GLN A 119 -29.35 -0.58 3.94
CA GLN A 119 -29.08 -1.92 4.47
C GLN A 119 -27.59 -2.34 4.51
N SER A 120 -26.68 -1.52 3.99
CA SER A 120 -25.23 -1.77 4.02
C SER A 120 -24.50 -0.48 4.33
N GLY A 121 -23.86 -0.41 5.50
CA GLY A 121 -23.14 0.79 5.95
C GLY A 121 -22.11 1.28 4.93
N TYR A 122 -21.83 2.59 4.95
CA TYR A 122 -20.80 3.16 4.11
C TYR A 122 -19.41 2.73 4.59
N LEU A 123 -18.52 2.44 3.65
CA LEU A 123 -17.14 2.11 3.93
C LEU A 123 -16.33 3.38 4.18
N ILE A 124 -15.47 3.36 5.19
CA ILE A 124 -14.41 4.35 5.37
C ILE A 124 -13.09 3.60 5.44
N SER A 125 -12.10 4.05 4.67
CA SER A 125 -10.72 3.61 4.79
C SER A 125 -9.74 4.79 4.80
N PHE A 126 -8.46 4.52 5.04
CA PHE A 126 -7.40 5.50 4.79
C PHE A 126 -6.16 4.87 4.19
N ALA A 127 -5.43 5.67 3.42
CA ALA A 127 -4.08 5.35 2.96
C ALA A 127 -3.06 5.62 4.08
N GLY A 128 -2.25 4.61 4.39
CA GLY A 128 -1.35 4.62 5.55
C GLY A 128 0.12 4.63 5.14
N ALA A 129 0.87 5.66 5.52
CA ALA A 129 2.26 5.87 5.12
C ALA A 129 3.19 4.66 5.33
N ALA A 130 4.14 4.46 4.41
CA ALA A 130 5.19 3.45 4.55
C ALA A 130 6.10 3.70 5.76
N GLY A 131 6.42 4.98 5.98
CA GLY A 131 7.58 5.43 6.74
C GLY A 131 7.37 5.62 8.23
N HIS A 132 8.20 4.96 9.04
CA HIS A 132 8.15 5.02 10.50
C HIS A 132 8.30 6.46 11.08
N TRP A 133 9.00 7.36 10.37
CA TRP A 133 9.19 8.76 10.74
C TRP A 133 7.96 9.64 10.46
N VAL A 134 7.09 9.23 9.53
CA VAL A 134 5.77 9.83 9.28
C VAL A 134 4.74 9.25 10.24
N LEU A 135 4.71 7.92 10.38
CA LEU A 135 3.73 7.20 11.19
C LEU A 135 3.77 7.62 12.67
N LYS A 136 4.97 7.65 13.27
CA LYS A 136 5.13 7.90 14.71
C LYS A 136 4.61 9.28 15.16
N PRO A 137 4.86 10.41 14.46
CA PRO A 137 4.22 11.68 14.78
C PRO A 137 2.79 11.78 14.22
N GLY A 138 2.56 11.43 12.95
CA GLY A 138 1.35 11.76 12.21
C GLY A 138 0.10 10.98 12.59
N TYR A 139 0.23 9.70 12.96
CA TYR A 139 -0.92 8.80 13.07
C TYR A 139 -1.13 8.30 14.50
N ASP A 140 -2.35 8.49 15.04
CA ASP A 140 -2.84 7.72 16.18
C ASP A 140 -3.62 6.49 15.68
N LEU A 141 -2.86 5.49 15.20
CA LEU A 141 -3.40 4.30 14.57
C LEU A 141 -4.42 3.55 15.46
N ALA A 142 -4.18 3.52 16.78
CA ALA A 142 -5.04 2.85 17.76
C ALA A 142 -6.40 3.56 17.96
N GLN A 143 -6.51 4.86 17.66
CA GLN A 143 -7.79 5.57 17.63
C GLN A 143 -8.42 5.55 16.23
N LEU A 144 -7.64 5.75 15.16
CA LEU A 144 -8.12 5.77 13.77
C LEU A 144 -8.84 4.46 13.39
N VAL A 145 -8.27 3.30 13.77
CA VAL A 145 -8.81 1.95 13.45
C VAL A 145 -10.21 1.66 14.03
N LYS A 146 -10.68 2.48 14.97
CA LYS A 146 -12.02 2.38 15.56
C LYS A 146 -13.13 2.87 14.62
N TYR A 147 -12.79 3.77 13.69
CA TYR A 147 -13.77 4.47 12.85
C TYR A 147 -13.75 4.03 11.38
N VAL A 148 -12.63 3.46 10.91
CA VAL A 148 -12.49 2.90 9.56
C VAL A 148 -12.76 1.39 9.52
N ASP A 149 -13.20 0.89 8.37
CA ASP A 149 -13.42 -0.54 8.12
C ASP A 149 -12.10 -1.25 7.81
N PHE A 150 -11.21 -0.59 7.06
CA PHE A 150 -9.90 -1.09 6.70
C PHE A 150 -8.88 0.06 6.49
N VAL A 151 -7.60 -0.30 6.38
CA VAL A 151 -6.47 0.60 6.11
C VAL A 151 -5.73 0.07 4.89
N ASN A 152 -5.51 0.93 3.91
CA ASN A 152 -4.68 0.66 2.75
C ASN A 152 -3.23 1.04 3.12
N VAL A 153 -2.47 0.10 3.66
CA VAL A 153 -1.08 0.40 4.05
C VAL A 153 -0.24 0.51 2.78
N MET A 154 0.31 1.70 2.55
CA MET A 154 1.16 2.03 1.42
C MET A 154 2.55 1.43 1.62
N SER A 155 2.64 0.10 1.62
CA SER A 155 3.88 -0.65 1.80
C SER A 155 4.70 -0.71 0.51
N TYR A 156 5.00 0.47 -0.03
CA TYR A 156 5.81 0.73 -1.23
C TYR A 156 6.44 2.11 -1.09
N ASP A 157 7.13 2.58 -2.13
CA ASP A 157 7.93 3.80 -2.14
C ASP A 157 8.86 3.94 -0.92
N TYR A 158 9.57 2.85 -0.62
CA TYR A 158 10.72 2.86 0.27
C TYR A 158 11.99 3.42 -0.43
N PHE A 159 12.08 3.32 -1.76
CA PHE A 159 13.24 3.74 -2.55
C PHE A 159 12.79 4.36 -3.88
N GLY A 160 13.32 5.54 -4.20
CA GLY A 160 13.15 6.24 -5.48
C GLY A 160 14.24 7.27 -5.71
N ALA A 161 14.33 7.81 -6.93
CA ALA A 161 15.31 8.82 -7.33
C ALA A 161 14.89 10.26 -6.94
N TRP A 162 14.38 10.43 -5.72
CA TRP A 162 13.88 11.72 -5.21
C TRP A 162 15.03 12.66 -4.82
N GLN A 163 14.78 13.97 -4.82
CA GLN A 163 15.77 14.96 -4.40
C GLN A 163 16.14 14.76 -2.91
N SER A 164 17.43 14.61 -2.61
CA SER A 164 17.91 14.28 -1.26
C SER A 164 19.30 14.86 -0.98
N LYS A 165 19.40 15.68 0.06
CA LYS A 165 20.69 16.17 0.59
C LYS A 165 21.48 15.13 1.40
N TRP A 166 20.96 13.91 1.51
CA TRP A 166 21.55 12.81 2.29
C TRP A 166 22.07 11.66 1.41
N GLY A 167 22.06 11.85 0.08
CA GLY A 167 22.26 10.77 -0.89
C GLY A 167 20.97 10.01 -1.21
N ALA A 168 21.04 9.15 -2.23
CA ALA A 168 19.98 8.21 -2.58
C ALA A 168 20.57 6.81 -2.75
N PHE A 169 19.94 5.82 -2.10
CA PHE A 169 20.23 4.41 -2.32
C PHE A 169 19.25 3.82 -3.33
N THR A 170 19.74 2.92 -4.19
CA THR A 170 18.88 2.14 -5.08
C THR A 170 18.10 1.09 -4.30
N GLY A 171 16.94 0.68 -4.82
CA GLY A 171 16.20 -0.45 -4.27
C GLY A 171 14.90 -0.75 -5.01
N PRO A 172 14.25 -1.89 -4.74
CA PRO A 172 12.87 -2.13 -5.15
C PRO A 172 11.93 -1.10 -4.53
N PRO A 173 10.76 -0.80 -5.15
CA PRO A 173 9.77 0.08 -4.53
C PRO A 173 9.20 -0.51 -3.23
N ALA A 174 9.07 -1.85 -3.14
CA ALA A 174 8.46 -2.54 -1.99
C ALA A 174 9.23 -3.81 -1.57
N PRO A 175 10.51 -3.74 -1.14
CA PRO A 175 11.23 -4.92 -0.66
C PRO A 175 10.52 -5.54 0.55
N LEU A 176 10.38 -6.87 0.56
CA LEU A 176 9.69 -7.57 1.65
C LEU A 176 10.46 -7.44 2.97
N HIS A 177 11.79 -7.54 2.87
CA HIS A 177 12.75 -7.37 3.97
C HIS A 177 13.87 -6.42 3.53
N PHE A 178 14.49 -5.69 4.48
CA PHE A 178 15.61 -4.81 4.13
C PHE A 178 16.93 -5.56 3.88
N ALA A 179 17.14 -6.75 4.45
CA ALA A 179 18.31 -7.61 4.17
C ALA A 179 19.64 -6.83 4.08
N THR A 180 20.06 -6.27 5.22
CA THR A 180 21.16 -5.31 5.34
C THR A 180 22.45 -5.75 4.62
N PRO A 181 22.99 -4.96 3.67
CA PRO A 181 24.26 -5.27 3.01
C PRO A 181 25.41 -5.22 4.01
N LYS A 182 26.40 -6.12 3.88
CA LYS A 182 27.55 -6.15 4.80
C LYS A 182 28.50 -5.02 4.43
N SER A 183 29.04 -4.33 5.44
CA SER A 183 29.95 -3.22 5.16
C SER A 183 31.21 -3.71 4.44
N ARG A 184 31.57 -3.03 3.33
CA ARG A 184 32.88 -3.15 2.64
C ARG A 184 34.11 -3.03 3.57
N THR A 185 33.94 -2.55 4.81
CA THR A 185 34.99 -2.47 5.85
C THR A 185 35.13 -3.72 6.72
N GLY A 186 34.30 -4.76 6.52
CA GLY A 186 34.28 -5.98 7.36
C GLY A 186 33.72 -5.77 8.78
N LYS A 187 33.31 -4.54 9.12
CA LYS A 187 32.83 -4.17 10.45
C LYS A 187 31.47 -4.77 10.76
N SER A 188 31.29 -5.18 12.03
CA SER A 188 30.08 -5.85 12.51
C SER A 188 28.82 -5.00 12.40
N GLU A 189 27.66 -5.65 12.46
CA GLU A 189 26.35 -4.98 12.45
C GLU A 189 26.14 -4.00 13.62
N LYS A 190 26.89 -4.16 14.73
CA LYS A 190 26.90 -3.20 15.84
C LYS A 190 27.72 -1.93 15.54
N GLU A 191 28.62 -1.97 14.56
CA GLU A 191 29.33 -0.79 14.06
C GLU A 191 28.66 -0.15 12.84
N SER A 192 28.01 -0.92 11.95
CA SER A 192 27.22 -0.32 10.86
C SER A 192 26.09 0.55 11.42
N LYS A 193 25.43 0.10 12.51
CA LYS A 193 24.48 0.87 13.32
C LYS A 193 25.04 2.21 13.85
N LYS A 194 26.36 2.38 14.02
CA LYS A 194 27.00 3.68 14.35
C LYS A 194 27.19 4.61 13.15
N THR A 195 27.20 4.09 11.93
CA THR A 195 27.35 4.89 10.69
C THR A 195 26.02 5.39 10.12
N ASN A 196 24.89 4.98 10.72
CA ASN A 196 23.54 5.51 10.52
C ASN A 196 22.98 5.48 9.07
N ARG A 197 23.62 4.78 8.12
CA ARG A 197 23.24 4.79 6.69
C ARG A 197 21.91 4.13 6.38
N PHE A 198 21.50 3.14 7.18
CA PHE A 198 20.28 2.36 6.97
C PHE A 198 19.55 2.11 8.30
N SER A 199 18.25 2.32 8.32
CA SER A 199 17.40 2.10 9.50
C SER A 199 16.97 0.65 9.71
N GLY A 200 17.17 -0.22 8.71
CA GLY A 200 16.60 -1.58 8.67
C GLY A 200 15.07 -1.64 8.56
N ARG A 201 14.37 -0.49 8.63
CA ARG A 201 12.90 -0.39 8.70
C ARG A 201 12.24 -0.01 7.36
N MET A 202 13.03 0.17 6.30
CA MET A 202 12.57 0.48 4.93
C MET A 202 12.17 -0.79 4.17
N ASN A 203 11.08 -1.44 4.60
CA ASN A 203 10.55 -2.67 3.97
C ASN A 203 9.13 -2.99 4.43
N VAL A 204 8.42 -3.76 3.61
CA VAL A 204 7.03 -4.20 3.84
C VAL A 204 6.89 -4.88 5.21
N HIS A 205 7.77 -5.82 5.57
CA HIS A 205 7.62 -6.55 6.83
C HIS A 205 7.69 -5.62 8.05
N ALA A 206 8.59 -4.63 8.06
CA ALA A 206 8.74 -3.68 9.15
C ALA A 206 7.51 -2.76 9.29
N THR A 207 7.02 -2.19 8.18
CA THR A 207 5.79 -1.37 8.18
C THR A 207 4.58 -2.20 8.61
N MET A 208 4.37 -3.37 8.03
CA MET A 208 3.24 -4.23 8.40
C MET A 208 3.34 -4.70 9.87
N LYS A 209 4.53 -5.06 10.40
CA LYS A 209 4.74 -5.37 11.83
C LYS A 209 4.34 -4.18 12.72
N TYR A 210 4.72 -2.97 12.36
CA TYR A 210 4.38 -1.77 13.14
C TYR A 210 2.87 -1.55 13.21
N TYR A 211 2.18 -1.54 12.06
CA TYR A 211 0.72 -1.47 12.00
C TYR A 211 0.07 -2.57 12.86
N SER A 212 0.52 -3.81 12.70
CA SER A 212 0.12 -4.97 13.52
C SER A 212 0.13 -4.66 15.03
N CYS A 213 1.25 -4.20 15.56
CA CYS A 213 1.42 -3.94 16.99
C CYS A 213 0.59 -2.74 17.48
N GLN A 214 0.46 -1.69 16.65
CA GLN A 214 -0.27 -0.46 17.03
C GLN A 214 -1.79 -0.64 16.99
N ILE A 215 -2.35 -1.27 15.96
CA ILE A 215 -3.81 -1.37 15.79
C ILE A 215 -4.45 -2.60 16.45
N LYS A 216 -3.69 -3.69 16.64
CA LYS A 216 -4.15 -5.00 17.14
C LYS A 216 -5.32 -5.67 16.38
N ALA A 217 -5.90 -5.04 15.35
CA ALA A 217 -7.00 -5.54 14.53
C ALA A 217 -6.53 -5.86 13.09
N THR A 218 -5.59 -6.79 12.95
CA THR A 218 -4.88 -7.10 11.68
C THR A 218 -5.79 -7.46 10.51
N ASN A 219 -7.00 -7.95 10.78
CA ASN A 219 -8.04 -8.21 9.78
C ASN A 219 -8.55 -6.95 9.05
N LYS A 220 -8.19 -5.75 9.52
CA LYS A 220 -8.45 -4.46 8.87
C LYS A 220 -7.27 -3.95 8.01
N LEU A 221 -6.17 -4.69 7.86
CA LEU A 221 -4.99 -4.21 7.13
C LEU A 221 -4.90 -4.82 5.73
N ASN A 222 -4.98 -3.98 4.70
CA ASN A 222 -4.58 -4.31 3.35
C ASN A 222 -3.08 -4.00 3.17
N MET A 223 -2.31 -4.92 2.59
CA MET A 223 -0.93 -4.68 2.17
C MET A 223 -0.94 -4.08 0.76
N GLY A 224 -0.37 -2.88 0.60
CA GLY A 224 -0.19 -2.24 -0.69
C GLY A 224 0.91 -2.89 -1.51
N VAL A 225 0.65 -3.08 -2.81
CA VAL A 225 1.58 -3.66 -3.78
C VAL A 225 1.75 -2.69 -4.95
N PRO A 226 2.99 -2.28 -5.30
CA PRO A 226 3.22 -1.33 -6.38
C PRO A 226 3.16 -2.04 -7.74
N PHE A 227 2.27 -1.59 -8.62
CA PHE A 227 2.21 -2.04 -10.02
C PHE A 227 3.06 -1.14 -10.93
N TYR A 228 4.29 -0.87 -10.49
CA TYR A 228 5.32 -0.11 -11.19
C TYR A 228 6.71 -0.55 -10.72
N GLY A 229 7.73 -0.26 -11.53
CA GLY A 229 9.12 -0.29 -11.10
C GLY A 229 9.64 1.11 -10.79
N ARG A 230 10.62 1.23 -9.89
CA ARG A 230 11.42 2.45 -9.68
C ARG A 230 12.79 2.24 -10.32
N TYR A 231 13.33 3.26 -10.99
CA TYR A 231 14.65 3.19 -11.64
C TYR A 231 15.51 4.41 -11.33
N TRP A 232 16.83 4.23 -11.47
CA TRP A 232 17.87 5.24 -11.31
C TRP A 232 18.86 5.16 -12.46
N HIS A 233 19.38 6.31 -12.89
CA HIS A 233 20.59 6.44 -13.70
C HIS A 233 21.74 6.96 -12.83
N ASN A 234 22.94 7.05 -13.41
CA ASN A 234 24.17 7.47 -12.72
C ASN A 234 24.44 6.74 -11.38
N VAL A 235 24.17 5.44 -11.34
CA VAL A 235 24.38 4.60 -10.17
C VAL A 235 25.84 4.13 -10.10
N GLY A 236 26.45 4.26 -8.92
CA GLY A 236 27.84 3.89 -8.65
C GLY A 236 28.02 2.48 -8.05
N ASP A 237 29.04 2.38 -7.20
CA ASP A 237 29.43 1.14 -6.50
C ASP A 237 28.30 0.57 -5.62
N ALA A 238 28.31 -0.77 -5.49
CA ALA A 238 27.50 -1.49 -4.51
C ALA A 238 28.03 -1.27 -3.07
N ALA A 239 27.11 -1.28 -2.10
CA ALA A 239 27.44 -1.10 -0.67
C ALA A 239 28.19 -2.31 -0.09
N ASP A 240 27.89 -3.50 -0.60
CA ASP A 240 28.60 -4.77 -0.40
C ASP A 240 29.04 -5.27 -1.80
N PRO A 241 30.34 -5.56 -2.05
CA PRO A 241 30.79 -6.10 -3.34
C PRO A 241 30.12 -7.41 -3.79
N ASN A 242 29.41 -8.09 -2.88
CA ASN A 242 28.71 -9.36 -3.14
C ASN A 242 27.19 -9.20 -3.31
N ASP A 243 26.63 -7.99 -3.14
CA ASP A 243 25.21 -7.71 -3.30
C ASP A 243 25.01 -6.48 -4.20
N GLU A 244 24.68 -6.73 -5.46
CA GLU A 244 24.46 -5.69 -6.46
C GLU A 244 23.14 -4.92 -6.31
N MET A 245 22.25 -5.31 -5.37
CA MET A 245 20.94 -4.67 -5.23
C MET A 245 21.04 -3.31 -4.51
N TRP A 246 21.86 -3.23 -3.46
CA TRP A 246 22.03 -2.02 -2.65
C TRP A 246 23.22 -1.19 -3.14
N ARG A 247 22.97 -0.22 -4.02
CA ARG A 247 23.96 0.68 -4.60
C ARG A 247 23.66 2.13 -4.24
N THR A 248 24.63 3.03 -4.44
CA THR A 248 24.42 4.48 -4.25
C THR A 248 24.25 5.16 -5.60
N ALA A 249 23.23 6.02 -5.76
CA ALA A 249 23.13 6.90 -6.92
C ALA A 249 24.01 8.14 -6.74
N GLU A 250 24.70 8.57 -7.79
CA GLU A 250 25.51 9.78 -7.80
C GLU A 250 24.66 10.98 -8.26
N ALA A 251 24.72 12.10 -7.53
CA ALA A 251 23.87 13.26 -7.79
C ALA A 251 24.29 14.00 -9.08
N SER A 252 23.34 14.26 -9.99
CA SER A 252 23.59 14.93 -11.29
C SER A 252 23.99 16.41 -11.15
N ASP A 253 23.60 17.04 -10.05
CA ASP A 253 23.98 18.40 -9.65
C ASP A 253 25.18 18.41 -8.67
N GLY A 254 25.77 17.25 -8.38
CA GLY A 254 26.80 17.07 -7.35
C GLY A 254 26.33 17.23 -5.90
N HIS A 255 25.02 17.43 -5.65
CA HIS A 255 24.51 17.88 -4.35
C HIS A 255 23.22 17.20 -3.88
N THR A 256 22.14 17.24 -4.68
CA THR A 256 20.79 16.86 -4.22
C THR A 256 19.93 16.13 -5.25
N LYS A 257 20.18 16.31 -6.55
CA LYS A 257 19.33 15.82 -7.64
C LYS A 257 19.83 14.47 -8.12
N PHE A 258 18.94 13.48 -8.18
CA PHE A 258 19.24 12.15 -8.73
C PHE A 258 18.44 11.93 -10.00
N GLU A 259 18.97 11.14 -10.93
CA GLU A 259 18.31 10.80 -12.18
C GLU A 259 17.62 9.45 -12.06
N GLY A 260 16.39 9.35 -12.56
CA GLY A 260 15.57 8.16 -12.38
C GLY A 260 14.09 8.45 -12.61
N GLY A 261 13.23 7.68 -11.95
CA GLY A 261 11.77 7.82 -12.00
C GLY A 261 11.07 6.49 -11.74
N ASP A 262 9.87 6.33 -12.29
CA ASP A 262 9.14 5.07 -12.32
C ASP A 262 8.71 4.64 -13.73
N VAL A 263 8.23 3.39 -13.82
CA VAL A 263 7.69 2.79 -15.03
C VAL A 263 6.49 1.91 -14.66
N PRO A 264 5.29 2.17 -15.21
CA PRO A 264 4.13 1.31 -14.98
C PRO A 264 4.42 -0.14 -15.33
N TRP A 265 3.90 -1.10 -14.54
CA TRP A 265 4.18 -2.53 -14.71
C TRP A 265 3.92 -3.04 -16.13
N ARG A 266 2.86 -2.54 -16.78
CA ARG A 266 2.50 -2.86 -18.17
C ARG A 266 3.55 -2.42 -19.20
N GLN A 267 4.36 -1.41 -18.89
CA GLN A 267 5.40 -0.84 -19.76
C GLN A 267 6.82 -1.32 -19.37
N LEU A 268 6.99 -2.01 -18.24
CA LEU A 268 8.32 -2.42 -17.75
C LEU A 268 9.11 -3.19 -18.81
N HIS A 269 8.48 -4.18 -19.47
CA HIS A 269 9.09 -5.01 -20.51
C HIS A 269 9.37 -4.27 -21.84
N GLN A 270 8.77 -3.09 -22.04
CA GLN A 270 8.99 -2.22 -23.20
C GLN A 270 10.18 -1.29 -22.96
N ARG A 271 10.45 -0.96 -21.69
CA ARG A 271 11.50 -0.03 -21.27
C ARG A 271 12.79 -0.74 -20.84
N PHE A 272 12.69 -1.95 -20.31
CA PHE A 272 13.81 -2.72 -19.77
C PHE A 272 13.69 -4.21 -20.11
N ASP A 273 14.84 -4.84 -20.40
CA ASP A 273 14.93 -6.28 -20.60
C ASP A 273 14.78 -7.02 -19.26
N VAL A 274 13.54 -7.44 -18.98
CA VAL A 274 13.18 -8.19 -17.78
C VAL A 274 13.76 -9.61 -17.73
N SER A 275 14.37 -10.13 -18.81
CA SER A 275 15.09 -11.42 -18.77
C SER A 275 16.40 -11.31 -17.99
N ARG A 276 16.97 -10.10 -17.87
CA ARG A 276 18.18 -9.80 -17.09
C ARG A 276 17.90 -9.57 -15.60
N ALA A 277 16.67 -9.82 -15.14
CA ALA A 277 16.28 -9.65 -13.74
C ALA A 277 16.96 -10.68 -12.83
N LYS A 278 17.61 -10.18 -11.78
CA LYS A 278 18.12 -10.97 -10.65
C LYS A 278 17.11 -10.90 -9.50
N PHE A 279 16.96 -11.97 -8.74
CA PHE A 279 16.10 -11.98 -7.56
C PHE A 279 16.91 -11.95 -6.27
N HIS A 280 16.79 -10.89 -5.47
CA HIS A 280 17.55 -10.79 -4.23
C HIS A 280 16.91 -11.64 -3.13
N GLN A 281 17.52 -12.79 -2.83
CA GLN A 281 16.96 -13.79 -1.91
C GLN A 281 16.83 -13.31 -0.45
N GLY A 282 17.60 -12.29 -0.03
CA GLY A 282 17.41 -11.66 1.28
C GLY A 282 16.18 -10.76 1.34
N ALA A 283 16.01 -9.87 0.35
CA ALA A 283 14.92 -8.89 0.34
C ALA A 283 13.60 -9.42 -0.24
N LYS A 284 13.64 -10.55 -0.94
CA LYS A 284 12.53 -11.20 -1.68
C LYS A 284 11.90 -10.29 -2.74
N SER A 285 12.75 -9.64 -3.54
CA SER A 285 12.34 -8.78 -4.67
C SER A 285 13.28 -8.92 -5.87
N PRO A 286 12.75 -8.74 -7.10
CA PRO A 286 13.56 -8.64 -8.31
C PRO A 286 14.20 -7.26 -8.47
N TYR A 287 15.34 -7.25 -9.16
CA TYR A 287 16.00 -6.04 -9.66
C TYR A 287 16.75 -6.33 -10.96
N ILE A 288 17.07 -5.28 -11.72
CA ILE A 288 17.99 -5.32 -12.86
C ILE A 288 19.13 -4.35 -12.55
N TRP A 289 20.37 -4.82 -12.76
CA TRP A 289 21.56 -3.96 -12.77
C TRP A 289 22.17 -3.96 -14.18
N LEU A 290 22.32 -2.77 -14.74
CA LEU A 290 22.92 -2.50 -16.05
C LEU A 290 24.21 -1.70 -15.84
N ALA A 291 25.34 -2.41 -15.75
CA ALA A 291 26.64 -1.78 -15.53
C ALA A 291 27.06 -0.90 -16.71
N GLU A 292 26.68 -1.28 -17.92
CA GLU A 292 27.04 -0.62 -19.18
C GLU A 292 26.52 0.81 -19.34
N ASN A 293 25.45 1.17 -18.60
CA ASN A 293 24.83 2.49 -18.62
C ASN A 293 24.48 3.00 -17.21
N LYS A 294 25.17 2.49 -16.17
CA LYS A 294 24.97 2.84 -14.75
C LYS A 294 23.48 2.86 -14.31
N THR A 295 22.65 1.93 -14.81
CA THR A 295 21.20 1.97 -14.57
C THR A 295 20.73 0.84 -13.65
N PHE A 296 19.97 1.19 -12.63
CA PHE A 296 19.32 0.25 -11.71
C PHE A 296 17.79 0.30 -11.89
N VAL A 297 17.13 -0.84 -11.83
CA VAL A 297 15.66 -0.95 -11.82
C VAL A 297 15.22 -1.94 -10.75
N GLY A 298 14.27 -1.57 -9.90
CA GLY A 298 13.64 -2.46 -8.92
C GLY A 298 12.12 -2.48 -9.10
N PHE A 299 11.48 -3.63 -8.90
CA PHE A 299 10.05 -3.83 -9.21
C PHE A 299 9.46 -5.05 -8.45
N GLU A 300 8.26 -5.49 -8.84
CA GLU A 300 7.60 -6.71 -8.36
C GLU A 300 7.50 -7.77 -9.46
N ASN A 301 7.69 -9.05 -9.15
CA ASN A 301 7.44 -10.14 -10.09
C ASN A 301 6.58 -11.23 -9.43
N PRO A 302 6.09 -12.25 -10.16
CA PRO A 302 5.29 -13.32 -9.56
C PRO A 302 5.96 -14.03 -8.36
N GLU A 303 7.29 -14.05 -8.28
CA GLU A 303 8.03 -14.57 -7.13
C GLU A 303 7.93 -13.65 -5.90
N SER A 304 8.18 -12.34 -6.01
CA SER A 304 8.05 -11.40 -4.88
C SER A 304 6.62 -11.28 -4.39
N LEU A 305 5.65 -11.34 -5.31
CA LEU A 305 4.23 -11.37 -4.98
C LEU A 305 3.85 -12.66 -4.21
N ALA A 306 4.41 -13.82 -4.57
CA ALA A 306 4.19 -15.07 -3.84
C ALA A 306 4.75 -15.00 -2.40
N TYR A 307 5.93 -14.41 -2.18
CA TYR A 307 6.46 -14.22 -0.82
C TYR A 307 5.65 -13.20 0.01
N LYS A 308 5.04 -12.20 -0.64
CA LYS A 308 4.11 -11.25 0.02
C LYS A 308 2.80 -11.92 0.41
N ASP A 309 2.27 -12.78 -0.45
CA ASP A 309 1.12 -13.63 -0.13
C ASP A 309 1.45 -14.58 1.04
N GLU A 310 2.63 -15.22 1.04
CA GLU A 310 3.09 -16.04 2.16
C GLU A 310 3.18 -15.25 3.47
N LEU A 311 3.61 -13.98 3.45
CA LEU A 311 3.62 -13.12 4.65
C LEU A 311 2.21 -12.88 5.20
N CYS A 312 1.22 -12.67 4.32
CA CYS A 312 -0.20 -12.60 4.72
C CYS A 312 -0.68 -13.92 5.33
N ILE A 313 -0.30 -15.06 4.74
CA ILE A 313 -0.73 -16.41 5.14
C ILE A 313 -0.13 -16.82 6.49
N ARG A 314 1.20 -16.74 6.62
CA ARG A 314 1.94 -17.48 7.66
C ARG A 314 1.69 -16.95 9.06
N LYS A 315 1.47 -15.64 9.22
CA LYS A 315 1.10 -15.03 10.51
C LYS A 315 -0.32 -15.40 10.97
N GLY A 316 -1.18 -15.88 10.07
CA GLY A 316 -2.46 -16.49 10.43
C GLY A 316 -2.35 -17.85 11.17
N ARG A 317 -1.19 -18.53 11.12
CA ARG A 317 -0.99 -19.84 11.77
C ARG A 317 -0.18 -19.80 13.07
N ALA A 318 0.68 -18.80 13.26
CA ALA A 318 1.53 -18.67 14.44
C ALA A 318 0.87 -17.81 15.53
N LYS A 319 0.08 -18.44 16.41
CA LYS A 319 -0.53 -17.83 17.62
C LYS A 319 -1.15 -16.44 17.43
N GLY A 320 -1.99 -16.30 16.41
CA GLY A 320 -2.93 -15.20 16.24
C GLY A 320 -2.33 -13.87 15.80
N MET A 321 -2.41 -13.56 14.50
CA MET A 321 -2.57 -12.21 13.94
C MET A 321 -2.95 -12.34 12.45
N VAL A 322 -4.25 -12.25 12.17
CA VAL A 322 -4.83 -12.55 10.85
C VAL A 322 -4.67 -11.37 9.88
N TYR A 323 -3.72 -11.50 8.96
CA TYR A 323 -3.81 -10.91 7.63
C TYR A 323 -4.53 -11.92 6.70
N LYS A 324 -5.14 -11.49 5.59
CA LYS A 324 -6.06 -12.36 4.83
C LYS A 324 -5.76 -12.52 3.33
N CYS A 325 -4.90 -13.49 3.03
CA CYS A 325 -4.92 -14.33 1.82
C CYS A 325 -4.52 -15.78 2.20
N SER A 326 -4.70 -16.77 1.31
CA SER A 326 -4.46 -18.22 1.57
C SER A 326 -4.79 -19.15 0.40
N PRO A 327 -4.18 -20.36 0.29
CA PRO A 327 -2.95 -20.91 0.93
C PRO A 327 -2.08 -21.68 -0.13
N LEU A 328 -1.29 -22.79 0.03
CA LEU A 328 -0.86 -23.69 1.12
C LEU A 328 0.36 -24.57 0.68
N ASN A 329 1.56 -24.50 1.32
CA ASN A 329 2.40 -25.66 1.76
C ASN A 329 3.80 -25.27 2.28
N GLU A 330 4.55 -26.24 2.82
CA GLU A 330 5.61 -26.04 3.82
C GLU A 330 7.06 -26.28 3.32
N GLN A 331 8.03 -25.53 3.86
CA GLN A 331 9.13 -26.10 4.68
C GLN A 331 9.89 -25.02 5.51
N ARG A 332 10.69 -25.48 6.48
CA ARG A 332 11.25 -24.69 7.61
C ARG A 332 12.38 -23.72 7.23
N TRP A 333 12.36 -22.49 7.76
CA TRP A 333 13.57 -21.69 8.11
C TRP A 333 13.28 -20.83 9.36
N TRP A 334 14.32 -20.51 10.15
CA TRP A 334 14.23 -19.92 11.50
C TRP A 334 14.53 -18.40 11.58
N THR A 335 14.48 -17.88 12.81
CA THR A 335 14.54 -16.49 13.27
C THR A 335 15.80 -15.68 12.95
N TYR A 336 15.63 -14.35 12.92
CA TYR A 336 16.47 -13.45 13.71
C TYR A 336 15.58 -12.57 14.59
N ASP A 337 16.02 -12.24 15.81
CA ASP A 337 15.30 -11.44 16.80
C ASP A 337 16.28 -10.44 17.44
N ASP A 338 15.90 -9.16 17.46
CA ASP A 338 16.79 -8.01 17.70
C ASP A 338 16.15 -7.06 18.74
N GLY A 339 16.05 -7.51 19.99
CA GLY A 339 15.93 -6.68 21.21
C GLY A 339 14.68 -5.81 21.41
N GLU A 340 13.98 -6.02 22.53
CA GLU A 340 13.10 -5.04 23.20
C GLU A 340 11.84 -4.52 22.47
N GLU A 341 11.52 -4.98 21.24
CA GLU A 341 10.18 -4.85 20.64
C GLU A 341 9.38 -6.16 20.71
N HIS A 342 9.24 -6.73 21.91
CA HIS A 342 8.26 -7.78 22.23
C HIS A 342 6.84 -7.19 22.20
N CYS A 343 6.20 -7.23 21.02
CA CYS A 343 4.76 -7.00 20.91
C CYS A 343 3.98 -8.21 21.46
N GLU A 344 3.87 -8.35 22.79
CA GLU A 344 2.92 -9.30 23.38
C GLU A 344 1.51 -8.96 22.91
N CYS A 345 0.83 -9.89 22.22
CA CYS A 345 -0.53 -9.66 21.76
C CYS A 345 -1.57 -9.84 22.88
N VAL A 346 -1.53 -8.92 23.85
CA VAL A 346 -2.61 -8.74 24.82
C VAL A 346 -3.89 -8.38 24.03
N GLY A 347 -4.78 -9.37 23.89
CA GLY A 347 -6.07 -9.27 23.17
C GLY A 347 -6.23 -10.15 21.93
N CYS A 348 -5.25 -10.95 21.52
CA CYS A 348 -5.39 -11.80 20.32
C CYS A 348 -6.38 -12.96 20.52
N VAL A 349 -7.36 -13.08 19.61
CA VAL A 349 -8.30 -14.22 19.53
C VAL A 349 -7.66 -15.38 18.79
N ASP A 350 -7.74 -16.58 19.37
CA ASP A 350 -7.22 -17.82 18.78
C ASP A 350 -8.25 -18.47 17.84
N PHE A 351 -8.29 -17.97 16.60
CA PHE A 351 -9.21 -18.46 15.55
C PHE A 351 -8.98 -19.93 15.13
N SER A 352 -7.99 -20.65 15.67
CA SER A 352 -7.91 -22.11 15.47
C SER A 352 -9.02 -22.89 16.19
N LYS A 353 -9.69 -22.24 17.17
CA LYS A 353 -10.72 -22.81 18.05
C LYS A 353 -12.16 -22.45 17.65
N THR A 354 -12.37 -21.55 16.69
CA THR A 354 -13.69 -21.14 16.19
C THR A 354 -13.75 -21.41 14.69
N ARG A 355 -14.45 -22.47 14.26
CA ARG A 355 -14.25 -23.09 12.94
C ARG A 355 -15.27 -22.70 11.87
N ASP A 356 -16.31 -21.97 12.22
CA ASP A 356 -17.56 -21.92 11.45
C ASP A 356 -17.59 -20.84 10.35
N PHE A 357 -16.59 -20.83 9.46
CA PHE A 357 -16.55 -19.93 8.30
C PHE A 357 -16.07 -20.64 7.02
N MET A 358 -17.01 -20.93 6.11
CA MET A 358 -16.71 -21.39 4.74
C MET A 358 -16.49 -20.20 3.78
N TYR A 359 -15.61 -20.37 2.78
CA TYR A 359 -15.30 -19.33 1.79
C TYR A 359 -15.31 -19.86 0.34
N LYS A 360 -15.98 -19.14 -0.56
CA LYS A 360 -16.12 -19.44 -1.99
C LYS A 360 -15.01 -18.75 -2.83
N PRO A 361 -14.73 -19.15 -4.09
CA PRO A 361 -13.86 -18.40 -5.00
C PRO A 361 -14.43 -17.03 -5.44
N THR A 362 -13.52 -16.10 -5.76
CA THR A 362 -13.75 -14.77 -6.36
C THR A 362 -12.71 -14.58 -7.47
N GLU A 363 -13.06 -13.87 -8.54
CA GLU A 363 -12.21 -13.62 -9.72
C GLU A 363 -11.79 -12.14 -9.84
N TRP A 364 -10.75 -11.85 -10.62
CA TRP A 364 -10.08 -10.54 -10.64
C TRP A 364 -10.08 -9.87 -12.02
N TRP A 365 -10.28 -8.56 -12.05
CA TRP A 365 -10.26 -7.72 -13.25
C TRP A 365 -9.57 -6.38 -12.95
N THR A 366 -8.90 -5.79 -13.94
CA THR A 366 -8.30 -4.45 -13.83
C THR A 366 -8.90 -3.52 -14.89
N TYR A 367 -9.52 -2.41 -14.50
CA TYR A 367 -10.04 -1.45 -15.47
C TYR A 367 -8.89 -0.59 -16.04
N ALA A 368 -8.55 -0.80 -17.31
CA ALA A 368 -7.51 -0.06 -18.01
C ALA A 368 -8.06 0.43 -19.36
N GLU A 369 -8.59 1.65 -19.35
CA GLU A 369 -8.85 2.60 -20.46
C GLU A 369 -9.70 2.17 -21.68
N ASN A 370 -9.88 0.88 -21.97
CA ASN A 370 -10.74 0.38 -23.05
C ASN A 370 -11.99 -0.34 -22.48
N PRO A 371 -13.22 0.17 -22.73
CA PRO A 371 -14.48 -0.47 -22.34
C PRO A 371 -14.71 -1.89 -22.88
N GLU A 372 -14.05 -2.30 -23.96
CA GLU A 372 -14.19 -3.64 -24.56
C GLU A 372 -13.79 -4.76 -23.58
N ASN A 373 -12.82 -4.48 -22.69
CA ASN A 373 -12.41 -5.37 -21.59
C ASN A 373 -13.54 -5.70 -20.59
N ALA A 374 -14.66 -4.98 -20.64
CA ALA A 374 -15.85 -5.21 -19.82
C ALA A 374 -17.11 -5.53 -20.66
N ALA A 375 -16.97 -5.79 -21.96
CA ALA A 375 -18.09 -5.94 -22.90
C ALA A 375 -18.09 -7.25 -23.71
N ALA A 376 -16.92 -7.82 -24.02
CA ALA A 376 -16.83 -9.06 -24.79
C ALA A 376 -16.79 -10.30 -23.89
N GLY A 377 -17.65 -11.30 -24.18
CA GLY A 377 -17.62 -12.63 -23.57
C GLY A 377 -16.45 -13.48 -24.09
N LEU A 378 -15.23 -12.97 -23.95
CA LEU A 378 -14.01 -13.66 -24.36
C LEU A 378 -13.83 -14.92 -23.52
N LYS A 379 -13.82 -16.08 -24.19
CA LYS A 379 -13.24 -17.30 -23.62
C LYS A 379 -11.80 -16.97 -23.21
N PRO A 380 -11.32 -17.40 -22.02
CA PRO A 380 -9.95 -17.14 -21.62
C PRO A 380 -9.00 -17.69 -22.68
N ASN A 381 -7.99 -16.90 -23.06
CA ASN A 381 -6.95 -17.36 -23.98
C ASN A 381 -6.22 -18.54 -23.32
N VAL A 382 -6.54 -19.76 -23.77
CA VAL A 382 -6.01 -21.01 -23.21
C VAL A 382 -4.56 -21.18 -23.65
N PHE A 383 -3.66 -20.48 -22.98
CA PHE A 383 -2.23 -20.70 -23.12
C PHE A 383 -1.92 -22.08 -22.51
N HIS A 384 -1.50 -23.03 -23.35
CA HIS A 384 -1.09 -24.37 -22.92
C HIS A 384 0.42 -24.41 -22.62
N PRO A 385 0.79 -24.48 -21.33
CA PRO A 385 2.00 -25.19 -20.93
C PRO A 385 1.70 -26.20 -19.81
N GLU A 386 1.87 -27.48 -20.10
CA GLU A 386 1.76 -28.54 -19.09
C GLU A 386 2.99 -28.55 -18.17
N LYS A 387 2.96 -27.78 -17.05
CA LYS A 387 3.71 -28.05 -15.78
C LYS A 387 3.55 -26.99 -14.66
N SER A 388 2.42 -26.28 -14.55
CA SER A 388 2.26 -25.21 -13.52
C SER A 388 0.86 -25.05 -12.90
N ARG A 389 -0.02 -26.05 -13.00
CA ARG A 389 -1.48 -25.93 -12.73
C ARG A 389 -1.95 -25.60 -11.30
N ASN A 390 -1.07 -25.54 -10.28
CA ASN A 390 -1.49 -25.38 -8.87
C ASN A 390 -1.15 -24.02 -8.22
N ALA A 391 -0.56 -23.06 -8.94
CA ALA A 391 0.04 -21.88 -8.30
C ALA A 391 -0.77 -20.56 -8.33
N ILE A 392 -1.77 -20.41 -9.22
CA ILE A 392 -2.36 -19.09 -9.54
C ILE A 392 -3.90 -19.12 -9.53
N HIS A 393 -4.51 -19.45 -8.38
CA HIS A 393 -5.99 -19.46 -8.26
C HIS A 393 -6.56 -19.05 -6.89
N GLN A 394 -5.74 -18.63 -5.91
CA GLN A 394 -6.19 -18.54 -4.51
C GLN A 394 -5.87 -17.22 -3.75
N ALA A 395 -5.17 -16.25 -4.36
CA ALA A 395 -5.04 -14.90 -3.79
C ALA A 395 -6.40 -14.16 -3.85
N LYS A 396 -6.89 -13.64 -2.71
CA LYS A 396 -8.28 -13.13 -2.54
C LYS A 396 -8.45 -11.79 -1.81
N ARG A 397 -7.38 -11.02 -1.60
CA ARG A 397 -7.40 -9.56 -1.33
C ARG A 397 -5.96 -9.01 -1.34
N ILE A 398 -5.48 -8.67 -2.53
CA ILE A 398 -4.35 -7.75 -2.72
C ILE A 398 -4.95 -6.48 -3.31
N VAL A 399 -4.75 -5.34 -2.66
CA VAL A 399 -5.21 -4.05 -3.20
C VAL A 399 -4.06 -3.48 -4.03
N ALA A 400 -4.28 -3.43 -5.35
CA ALA A 400 -3.45 -2.67 -6.27
C ALA A 400 -3.73 -1.18 -6.04
N VAL A 401 -2.95 -0.53 -5.17
CA VAL A 401 -3.05 0.92 -4.98
C VAL A 401 -2.30 1.61 -6.12
N ALA A 402 -3.01 1.78 -7.24
CA ALA A 402 -2.79 2.93 -8.09
C ALA A 402 -3.36 4.19 -7.39
N PRO A 403 -2.96 5.41 -7.79
CA PRO A 403 -3.71 6.60 -7.41
C PRO A 403 -5.18 6.44 -7.85
N ALA A 404 -6.07 6.42 -6.86
CA ALA A 404 -7.49 6.07 -6.90
C ALA A 404 -7.87 4.58 -7.10
N ILE A 405 -8.98 4.21 -6.42
CA ILE A 405 -9.77 2.97 -6.48
C ILE A 405 -9.20 1.76 -5.71
N ALA A 406 -9.64 1.61 -4.46
CA ALA A 406 -9.61 0.33 -3.75
C ALA A 406 -10.91 -0.48 -4.04
N VAL A 407 -10.76 -1.76 -4.41
CA VAL A 407 -11.87 -2.68 -4.71
C VAL A 407 -11.99 -3.75 -3.62
N LEU A 408 -13.19 -3.96 -3.09
CA LEU A 408 -13.51 -5.06 -2.17
C LEU A 408 -14.84 -5.76 -2.52
N ASP A 409 -14.85 -7.08 -2.39
CA ASP A 409 -16.02 -7.99 -2.48
C ASP A 409 -16.41 -8.48 -1.07
N PRO A 410 -17.62 -8.15 -0.56
CA PRO A 410 -18.14 -8.65 0.72
C PRO A 410 -19.40 -9.51 0.56
N ALA A 411 -19.28 -10.82 0.83
CA ALA A 411 -20.39 -11.74 1.06
C ALA A 411 -19.99 -12.80 2.11
N THR A 412 -20.83 -13.22 3.05
CA THR A 412 -22.17 -12.74 3.49
C THR A 412 -22.36 -13.17 4.95
N ALA A 413 -23.12 -12.41 5.74
CA ALA A 413 -23.69 -12.90 6.99
C ALA A 413 -25.20 -13.13 6.79
N ASN A 414 -25.66 -14.37 6.95
CA ASN A 414 -27.05 -14.80 7.20
C ASN A 414 -27.15 -16.33 7.18
N ALA A 415 -26.79 -16.95 8.31
CA ALA A 415 -27.18 -18.29 8.76
C ALA A 415 -26.87 -18.36 10.26
#